data_AF-A0A963JEV9-F1
#
_entry.id   AF-A0A963JEV9-F1
#
_cell.length_a   1.000
_cell.length_b   1.000
_cell.length_c   1.000
_cell.angle_alpha   90.00
_cell.angle_beta   90.00
_cell.angle_gamma   90.00
#
_symmetry.space_group_name_H-M   'P 1'
#
loop_
_entity.id
_entity.type
_entity.pdbx_description
1 polymer ?
#
loop_
_entity_poly.entity_id
_entity_poly.type
_entity_poly.pdbx_seq_one_letter_code
_entity_poly.pdbx_strand_id
1 'polypeptide(L)'
;MLPTNLTSEPVRAPRAAGAGDWDVVVVGGGINGAGIARDLAGRGLAVLLVEQDDLASHTSSASTKLVHGGLRYLEHYEFALVRKALAEREVL
;
A
#
# COMPACT_ATOMS: atom_id res chain seq x y z
N MET A 1 -24.69 22.44 26.02
CA MET A 1 -23.78 21.51 26.70
C MET A 1 -24.14 20.10 26.25
N LEU A 2 -23.56 19.64 25.13
CA LEU A 2 -23.80 18.29 24.61
C LEU A 2 -22.83 17.31 25.31
N PRO A 3 -23.29 16.17 25.84
CA PRO A 3 -22.40 15.22 26.49
C PRO A 3 -21.50 14.52 25.48
N THR A 4 -20.22 14.55 25.84
CA THR A 4 -19.09 13.73 25.43
C THR A 4 -19.41 12.24 25.54
N ASN A 5 -19.40 11.49 24.43
CA ASN A 5 -18.75 10.17 24.34
C ASN A 5 -18.71 9.69 22.86
N LEU A 6 -17.73 10.17 22.10
CA LEU A 6 -17.16 9.34 21.03
C LEU A 6 -16.38 8.26 21.78
N THR A 7 -17.00 7.10 21.98
CA THR A 7 -16.29 5.90 22.41
C THR A 7 -15.18 5.67 21.39
N SER A 8 -13.96 6.09 21.74
CA SER A 8 -12.75 5.62 21.10
C SER A 8 -12.66 4.14 21.46
N GLU A 9 -13.33 3.31 20.67
CA GLU A 9 -13.09 1.87 20.67
C GLU A 9 -11.56 1.70 20.61
N PRO A 10 -10.97 0.96 21.55
CA PRO A 10 -9.53 0.79 21.58
C PRO A 10 -9.09 0.25 20.22
N VAL A 11 -8.03 0.82 19.64
CA VAL A 11 -7.39 0.29 18.43
C VAL A 11 -7.16 -1.20 18.68
N ARG A 12 -7.94 -2.04 17.98
CA ARG A 12 -7.97 -3.48 18.20
C ARG A 12 -6.56 -4.00 17.97
N ALA A 13 -5.98 -4.68 18.97
CA ALA A 13 -4.70 -5.35 18.78
C ALA A 13 -4.79 -6.27 17.55
N PRO A 14 -3.71 -6.38 16.74
CA PRO A 14 -3.73 -7.19 15.52
C PRO A 14 -4.10 -8.62 15.90
N ARG A 15 -5.35 -8.98 15.60
CA ARG A 15 -5.87 -10.31 15.85
C ARG A 15 -5.27 -11.20 14.77
N ALA A 16 -4.64 -12.31 15.14
CA ALA A 16 -4.42 -13.38 14.18
C ALA A 16 -5.81 -13.73 13.63
N ALA A 17 -6.06 -13.38 12.37
CA ALA A 17 -7.38 -13.46 11.81
C ALA A 17 -7.80 -14.92 11.71
N GLY A 18 -8.72 -15.33 12.59
CA GLY A 18 -9.56 -16.47 12.30
C GLY A 18 -10.43 -16.15 11.08
N ALA A 19 -10.83 -17.19 10.35
CA ALA A 19 -11.71 -17.04 9.20
C ALA A 19 -13.01 -16.32 9.59
N GLY A 20 -13.17 -15.04 9.24
CA GLY A 20 -14.45 -14.35 9.40
C GLY A 20 -14.41 -12.82 9.38
N ASP A 21 -13.45 -12.17 10.05
CA ASP A 21 -13.52 -10.72 10.29
C ASP A 21 -12.31 -9.98 9.71
N TRP A 22 -12.38 -9.61 8.43
CA TRP A 22 -11.43 -8.71 7.78
C TRP A 22 -12.08 -7.35 7.56
N ASP A 23 -11.39 -6.27 7.89
CA ASP A 23 -11.85 -4.91 7.61
C ASP A 23 -11.67 -4.58 6.13
N VAL A 24 -10.59 -5.06 5.51
CA VAL A 24 -10.26 -4.84 4.10
C VAL A 24 -9.69 -6.11 3.47
N VAL A 25 -10.12 -6.41 2.24
CA VAL A 25 -9.49 -7.41 1.37
C VAL A 25 -8.80 -6.69 0.22
N VAL A 26 -7.50 -6.93 0.05
CA VAL A 26 -6.70 -6.45 -1.07
C VAL A 26 -6.50 -7.60 -2.06
N VAL A 27 -6.98 -7.43 -3.29
CA VAL A 27 -6.87 -8.43 -4.36
C VAL A 27 -5.71 -8.06 -5.28
N GLY A 28 -4.72 -8.94 -5.37
CA GLY A 28 -3.50 -8.79 -6.15
C GLY A 28 -2.26 -8.52 -5.29
N GLY A 29 -1.30 -9.43 -5.33
CA GLY A 29 -0.01 -9.44 -4.62
C GLY A 29 1.15 -8.82 -5.41
N GLY A 30 0.86 -7.91 -6.35
CA GLY A 30 1.87 -7.03 -6.95
C GLY A 30 2.32 -5.91 -6.00
N ILE A 31 3.29 -5.10 -6.40
CA ILE A 31 3.88 -4.05 -5.55
C ILE A 31 2.86 -3.05 -5.00
N ASN A 32 1.85 -2.69 -5.81
CA ASN A 32 0.80 -1.76 -5.38
C ASN A 32 -0.09 -2.40 -4.29
N GLY A 33 -0.54 -3.64 -4.51
CA GLY A 33 -1.39 -4.34 -3.55
C GLY A 33 -0.66 -4.64 -2.25
N ALA A 34 0.59 -5.11 -2.32
CA ALA A 34 1.43 -5.33 -1.15
C ALA A 34 1.67 -4.02 -0.36
N GLY A 35 1.96 -2.92 -1.06
CA GLY A 35 2.14 -1.60 -0.43
C GLY A 35 0.87 -1.11 0.28
N ILE A 36 -0.28 -1.24 -0.38
CA ILE A 36 -1.59 -0.87 0.20
C ILE A 36 -1.90 -1.73 1.43
N ALA A 37 -1.73 -3.04 1.33
CA ALA A 37 -1.99 -3.95 2.45
C ALA A 37 -1.09 -3.64 3.65
N ARG A 38 0.19 -3.35 3.41
CA ARG A 38 1.13 -2.93 4.46
C ARG A 38 0.71 -1.63 5.12
N ASP A 39 0.33 -0.60 4.34
CA ASP A 39 -0.09 0.69 4.90
C ASP A 39 -1.36 0.53 5.77
N LEU A 40 -2.36 -0.21 5.28
CA LEU A 40 -3.60 -0.46 6.03
C LEU A 40 -3.35 -1.28 7.30
N ALA A 41 -2.53 -2.33 7.23
CA ALA A 41 -2.16 -3.10 8.41
C ALA A 41 -1.39 -2.24 9.42
N GLY A 42 -0.49 -1.37 8.95
CA GLY A 42 0.25 -0.41 9.78
C GLY A 42 -0.65 0.63 10.47
N ARG A 43 -1.84 0.88 9.93
CA ARG A 43 -2.89 1.71 10.52
C ARG A 43 -3.81 0.95 11.48
N GLY A 44 -3.58 -0.35 11.70
CA GLY A 44 -4.31 -1.18 12.66
C GLY A 44 -5.54 -1.89 12.11
N LEU A 45 -5.75 -1.93 10.80
CA LEU A 45 -6.85 -2.68 10.18
C LEU A 45 -6.52 -4.18 10.08
N ALA A 46 -7.52 -5.04 10.20
CA ALA A 46 -7.42 -6.45 9.82
C ALA A 46 -7.50 -6.57 8.29
N VAL A 47 -6.36 -6.83 7.65
CA VAL A 47 -6.25 -6.85 6.17
C VAL A 47 -5.94 -8.25 5.67
N LEU A 48 -6.75 -8.73 4.72
CA LEU A 48 -6.45 -9.93 3.92
C LEU A 48 -5.90 -9.53 2.56
N LEU A 49 -4.67 -9.91 2.24
CA LEU A 49 -4.15 -9.84 0.88
C LEU A 49 -4.28 -11.22 0.22
N VAL A 50 -4.89 -11.26 -0.96
CA VAL A 50 -4.99 -12.48 -1.77
C VAL A 50 -4.29 -12.29 -3.11
N GLU A 51 -3.56 -13.31 -3.54
CA GLU A 51 -2.93 -13.41 -4.86
C GLU A 51 -3.30 -14.78 -5.43
N GLN A 52 -3.57 -14.81 -6.74
CA GLN A 52 -3.94 -16.03 -7.45
C GLN A 52 -2.72 -16.93 -7.64
N ASP A 53 -1.57 -16.35 -7.98
CA ASP A 53 -0.31 -17.05 -8.20
C ASP A 53 0.64 -16.85 -7.00
N ASP A 54 1.92 -16.56 -7.27
CA ASP A 54 2.91 -16.15 -6.27
C ASP A 54 3.03 -14.61 -6.21
N LEU A 55 3.57 -14.08 -5.11
CA LEU A 55 3.78 -12.65 -4.93
C LEU A 55 4.65 -12.09 -6.07
N ALA A 56 4.22 -10.94 -6.60
CA ALA A 56 4.88 -10.23 -7.69
C ALA A 56 5.05 -11.02 -9.01
N SER A 57 4.31 -12.12 -9.23
CA SER A 57 4.42 -13.01 -10.41
C SER A 57 4.32 -12.31 -11.78
N HIS A 58 3.61 -11.18 -11.87
CA HIS A 58 3.38 -10.45 -13.13
C HIS A 58 4.27 -9.19 -13.26
N THR A 59 3.68 -8.02 -13.55
CA THR A 59 4.41 -6.77 -13.89
C THR A 59 5.46 -6.37 -12.85
N SER A 60 5.22 -6.67 -11.57
CA SER A 60 6.15 -6.32 -10.49
C SER A 60 7.49 -7.05 -10.59
N SER A 61 7.54 -8.29 -11.09
CA SER A 61 8.79 -9.00 -11.38
C SER A 61 9.36 -8.69 -12.77
N ALA A 62 8.51 -8.27 -13.72
CA ALA A 62 8.85 -7.95 -15.10
C ALA A 62 9.35 -6.51 -15.34
N SER A 63 9.70 -5.76 -14.29
CA SER A 63 10.28 -4.42 -14.43
C SER A 63 11.76 -4.44 -14.83
N THR A 64 12.28 -3.29 -15.24
CA THR A 64 13.73 -3.05 -15.42
C THR A 64 14.49 -3.01 -14.09
N LYS A 65 13.80 -3.12 -12.95
CA LYS A 65 14.38 -3.17 -11.60
C LYS A 65 15.16 -1.89 -11.24
N LEU A 66 14.63 -0.74 -11.67
CA LEU A 66 15.17 0.58 -11.39
C LEU A 66 14.18 1.40 -10.56
N VAL A 67 14.67 1.99 -9.47
CA VAL A 67 13.99 3.07 -8.76
C VAL A 67 14.50 4.39 -9.35
N HIS A 68 13.70 5.03 -10.20
CA HIS A 68 14.15 6.18 -10.99
C HIS A 68 13.14 7.32 -11.05
N GLY A 69 13.63 8.54 -11.25
CA GLY A 69 12.80 9.72 -11.54
C GLY A 69 12.15 9.72 -12.92
N GLY A 70 12.64 8.89 -13.85
CA GLY A 70 12.12 8.80 -15.21
C GLY A 70 12.53 9.99 -16.06
N LEU A 71 13.85 10.16 -16.27
CA LEU A 71 14.45 11.30 -16.97
C LEU A 71 13.75 11.64 -18.30
N ARG A 72 13.39 10.61 -19.08
CA ARG A 72 12.68 10.75 -20.35
C ARG A 72 11.34 11.49 -20.25
N TYR A 73 10.69 11.45 -19.09
CA TYR A 73 9.40 12.09 -18.87
C TYR A 73 9.49 13.62 -18.79
N LEU A 74 10.69 14.18 -18.62
CA LEU A 74 10.89 15.63 -18.70
C LEU A 74 10.61 16.18 -20.10
N GLU A 75 10.83 15.40 -21.15
CA GLU A 75 10.49 15.79 -22.54
C GLU A 75 8.98 15.93 -22.75
N HIS A 76 8.18 15.29 -21.90
CA HIS A 76 6.72 15.37 -21.90
C HIS A 76 6.18 16.33 -20.84
N TYR A 77 7.04 17.12 -20.20
CA TYR A 77 6.69 18.09 -19.16
C TYR A 77 5.99 17.48 -17.93
N GLU A 78 6.24 16.19 -17.66
CA GLU A 78 5.70 15.44 -16.50
C GLU A 78 6.46 15.77 -15.20
N PHE A 79 6.67 17.06 -14.92
CA PHE A 79 7.51 17.52 -13.82
C PHE A 79 7.01 17.06 -12.44
N ALA A 80 5.69 16.96 -12.26
CA ALA A 80 5.10 16.50 -11.01
C ALA A 80 5.46 15.04 -10.72
N LEU A 81 5.39 14.18 -11.75
CA LEU A 81 5.77 12.78 -11.66
C LEU A 81 7.27 12.64 -11.36
N VAL A 82 8.11 13.30 -12.15
CA VAL A 82 9.58 13.20 -12.01
C VAL A 82 10.03 13.66 -10.63
N ARG A 83 9.51 14.81 -10.16
CA ARG A 83 9.81 15.33 -8.82
C ARG A 83 9.41 14.34 -7.73
N LYS A 84 8.19 13.79 -7.79
CA LYS A 84 7.71 12.84 -6.78
C LYS A 84 8.56 11.58 -6.77
N ALA A 85 8.86 11.01 -7.94
CA ALA A 85 9.65 9.79 -8.06
C ALA A 85 11.10 9.97 -7.58
N LEU A 86 11.73 11.13 -7.82
CA LEU A 86 13.06 11.45 -7.29
C LEU A 86 13.06 11.59 -5.76
N ALA A 87 12.06 12.26 -5.20
CA ALA A 87 11.94 12.41 -3.75
C ALA A 87 11.71 11.05 -3.06
N GLU A 88 10.85 10.19 -3.62
CA GLU A 88 10.56 8.87 -3.08
C GLU A 88 11.80 7.95 -3.10
N ARG A 89 12.71 8.12 -4.06
CA ARG A 89 13.94 7.32 -4.14
C ARG A 89 14.81 7.44 -2.88
N GLU A 90 14.82 8.58 -2.21
CA GLU A 90 15.61 8.77 -0.98
C GLU A 90 14.88 8.25 0.28
N VAL A 91 13.61 7.83 0.15
CA VAL A 91 12.80 7.25 1.22
C VAL A 91 12.83 5.71 1.20
N LEU A 92 12.94 5.12 0.00
CA LEU A 92 12.99 3.67 -0.25
C LEU A 92 14.35 3.06 0.11
#